data_AF-A0A3M1M006-F1
#
_entry.id   AF-A0A3M1M006-F1
#
_cell.length_a   1.000
_cell.length_b   1.000
_cell.length_c   1.000
_cell.angle_alpha   90.00
_cell.angle_beta   90.00
_cell.angle_gamma   90.00
#
_symmetry.space_group_name_H-M   'P 1'
#
loop_
_entity.id
_entity.type
_entity.pdbx_description
1 polymer ?
#
loop_
_entity_poly.entity_id
_entity_poly.type
_entity_poly.pdbx_seq_one_letter_code
_entity_poly.pdbx_strand_id
1 'polypeptide(L)'
;EEVPDRFTRLQAAADSAPPDLPVLIMDTAPAAILGALEDPQVSRCRSVVVTNVGNFHCLAFHLVEGKIVGLFEHHTGELTREALVAYLRKLAAGTLTNAEVFEDMGHGALVLNPGAPAPERFAVVGPRRRMLEGGDLPVYLAVPHGDVMLAGCFGLLRAYAQKDPVHGPEIAAVLDGTASLGAPW
;
A
#
# COMPACT_ATOMS: atom_id res chain seq x y z
N GLU A 1 4.63 16.38 16.48
CA GLU A 1 5.26 17.36 15.57
C GLU A 1 5.38 16.88 14.12
N GLU A 2 5.54 15.59 13.83
CA GLU A 2 5.58 15.12 12.41
C GLU A 2 4.20 14.95 11.74
N VAL A 3 3.11 14.78 12.50
CA VAL A 3 1.75 14.70 11.93
C VAL A 3 1.28 16.12 11.59
N PRO A 4 0.98 16.45 10.31
CA PRO A 4 0.47 17.76 9.96
C PRO A 4 -0.85 18.10 10.67
N ASP A 5 -0.99 19.32 11.18
CA ASP A 5 -2.17 19.80 11.96
C ASP A 5 -3.52 19.53 11.27
N ARG A 6 -3.54 19.54 9.93
CA ARG A 6 -4.74 19.27 9.14
C ARG A 6 -5.24 17.82 9.25
N PHE A 7 -4.41 16.88 9.70
CA PHE A 7 -4.76 15.46 9.87
C PHE A 7 -5.28 15.18 11.28
N THR A 8 -6.36 15.87 11.65
CA THR A 8 -6.94 15.84 13.00
C THR A 8 -7.25 14.44 13.52
N ARG A 9 -7.71 13.52 12.65
CA ARG A 9 -7.95 12.11 13.02
C ARG A 9 -6.67 11.35 13.31
N LEU A 10 -5.63 11.58 12.51
CA LEU A 10 -4.33 10.95 12.70
C LEU A 10 -3.67 11.48 13.97
N GLN A 11 -3.80 12.78 14.24
CA GLN A 11 -3.35 13.40 15.48
C GLN A 11 -4.06 12.79 16.69
N ALA A 12 -5.39 12.69 16.67
CA ALA A 12 -6.16 12.08 17.76
C ALA A 12 -5.77 10.62 18.03
N ALA A 13 -5.47 9.85 16.98
CA ALA A 13 -4.96 8.50 17.13
C ALA A 13 -3.55 8.46 17.76
N ALA A 14 -2.64 9.34 17.33
CA ALA A 14 -1.32 9.47 17.94
C ALA A 14 -1.39 9.88 19.43
N ASP A 15 -2.27 10.83 19.77
CA ASP A 15 -2.46 11.35 21.13
C ASP A 15 -3.06 10.32 22.10
N SER A 16 -3.62 9.22 21.58
CA SER A 16 -4.15 8.12 22.39
C SER A 16 -3.07 7.16 22.91
N ALA A 17 -1.84 7.26 22.40
CA ALA A 17 -0.72 6.48 22.89
C ALA A 17 -0.16 7.07 24.20
N PRO A 18 0.51 6.25 25.04
CA PRO A 18 1.20 6.76 26.22
C PRO A 18 2.21 7.87 25.87
N PRO A 19 2.23 8.99 26.61
CA PRO A 19 3.03 10.17 26.27
C PRO A 19 4.54 9.94 26.39
N ASP A 20 4.95 8.87 27.07
CA ASP A 20 6.33 8.46 27.33
C ASP A 20 6.90 7.48 26.29
N LEU A 21 6.10 7.11 25.28
CA LEU A 21 6.52 6.19 24.22
C LEU A 21 6.67 6.90 22.87
N PRO A 22 7.69 6.55 22.07
CA PRO A 22 7.77 7.00 20.69
C PRO A 22 6.62 6.39 19.87
N VAL A 23 5.94 7.22 19.07
CA VAL A 23 4.81 6.81 18.25
C VAL A 23 5.15 6.93 16.78
N LEU A 24 5.03 5.83 16.04
CA LEU A 24 4.90 5.84 14.59
C LEU A 24 3.44 5.63 14.23
N ILE A 25 2.93 6.47 13.33
CA ILE A 25 1.57 6.36 12.83
C ILE A 25 1.56 6.47 11.31
N MET A 26 0.66 5.71 10.68
CA MET A 26 0.51 5.65 9.23
C MET A 26 -0.95 5.38 8.88
N ASP A 27 -1.38 5.87 7.72
CA ASP A 27 -2.69 5.48 7.18
C ASP A 27 -2.71 3.99 6.82
N THR A 28 -3.84 3.34 7.05
CA THR A 28 -4.02 1.90 6.86
C THR A 28 -3.75 1.45 5.42
N ALA A 29 -4.16 2.23 4.41
CA ALA A 29 -4.03 1.80 3.03
C ALA A 29 -2.57 1.85 2.55
N PRO A 30 -1.82 2.94 2.71
CA PRO A 30 -0.38 2.97 2.48
C PRO A 30 0.38 1.90 3.28
N ALA A 31 -0.01 1.62 4.53
CA ALA A 31 0.59 0.53 5.30
C ALA A 31 0.35 -0.82 4.63
N ALA A 32 -0.88 -1.11 4.18
CA ALA A 32 -1.18 -2.35 3.46
C ALA A 32 -0.42 -2.46 2.13
N ILE A 33 -0.22 -1.36 1.42
CA ILE A 33 0.59 -1.31 0.20
C ILE A 33 2.06 -1.64 0.50
N LEU A 34 2.64 -1.00 1.53
CA LEU A 34 4.02 -1.27 1.93
C LEU A 34 4.20 -2.72 2.38
N GLY A 35 3.28 -3.26 3.19
CA GLY A 35 3.36 -4.64 3.62
C GLY A 35 3.12 -5.66 2.52
N ALA A 36 2.39 -5.31 1.45
CA ALA A 36 2.29 -6.17 0.28
C ALA A 36 3.64 -6.37 -0.43
N LEU A 37 4.59 -5.44 -0.26
CA LEU A 37 5.95 -5.58 -0.79
C LEU A 37 6.78 -6.62 -0.02
N GLU A 38 6.34 -7.04 1.17
CA GLU A 38 6.97 -8.14 1.92
C GLU A 38 6.64 -9.52 1.32
N ASP A 39 5.71 -9.60 0.36
CA ASP A 39 5.46 -10.84 -0.38
C ASP A 39 6.66 -11.16 -1.31
N PRO A 40 7.22 -12.38 -1.27
CA PRO A 40 8.40 -12.74 -2.07
C PRO A 40 8.23 -12.62 -3.59
N GLN A 41 7.01 -12.70 -4.12
CA GLN A 41 6.74 -12.52 -5.55
C GLN A 41 6.61 -11.04 -5.91
N VAL A 42 6.13 -10.22 -4.97
CA VAL A 42 5.97 -8.78 -5.17
C VAL A 42 7.31 -8.05 -5.01
N SER A 43 8.09 -8.36 -3.97
CA SER A 43 9.42 -7.77 -3.71
C SER A 43 10.43 -7.94 -4.84
N ARG A 44 10.29 -8.98 -5.67
CA ARG A 44 11.17 -9.24 -6.82
C ARG A 44 10.85 -8.38 -8.05
N CYS A 45 9.67 -7.76 -8.08
CA CYS A 45 9.26 -6.91 -9.20
C CYS A 45 9.97 -5.56 -9.09
N ARG A 46 10.64 -5.14 -10.16
CA ARG A 46 11.23 -3.80 -10.28
C ARG A 46 10.15 -2.77 -10.58
N SER A 47 9.09 -3.16 -11.29
CA SER A 47 7.88 -2.36 -11.43
C SER A 47 6.63 -3.14 -11.06
N VAL A 48 5.77 -2.58 -10.21
CA VAL A 48 4.55 -3.24 -9.74
C VAL A 48 3.45 -2.23 -9.48
N VAL A 49 2.20 -2.60 -9.78
CA VAL A 49 1.03 -1.90 -9.25
C VAL A 49 0.48 -2.71 -8.09
N VAL A 50 0.43 -2.10 -6.91
CA VAL A 50 -0.17 -2.72 -5.72
C VAL A 50 -1.49 -2.02 -5.42
N THR A 51 -2.55 -2.79 -5.22
CA THR A 51 -3.90 -2.28 -4.96
C THR A 51 -4.42 -2.80 -3.63
N ASN A 52 -4.79 -1.90 -2.73
CA ASN A 52 -5.56 -2.23 -1.52
C ASN A 52 -7.04 -1.96 -1.78
N VAL A 53 -7.83 -3.02 -1.95
CA VAL A 53 -9.29 -2.91 -2.07
C VAL A 53 -9.90 -2.99 -0.65
N GLY A 54 -9.93 -1.83 0.02
CA GLY A 54 -10.48 -1.68 1.35
C GLY A 54 -12.01 -1.71 1.39
N ASN A 55 -12.58 -1.69 2.61
CA ASN A 55 -14.04 -1.70 2.77
C ASN A 55 -14.69 -0.45 2.18
N PHE A 56 -14.13 0.73 2.51
CA PHE A 56 -14.65 2.04 2.11
C PHE A 56 -13.82 2.71 1.01
N HIS A 57 -12.50 2.55 1.02
CA HIS A 57 -11.62 3.11 0.00
C HIS A 57 -10.78 2.04 -0.69
N CYS A 58 -10.56 2.26 -1.99
CA CYS A 58 -9.65 1.51 -2.84
C CYS A 58 -8.50 2.44 -3.20
N LEU A 59 -7.27 2.02 -2.88
CA LEU A 59 -6.06 2.77 -3.23
C LEU A 59 -5.16 1.88 -4.07
N ALA A 60 -4.54 2.43 -5.10
CA ALA A 60 -3.53 1.75 -5.88
C ALA A 60 -2.29 2.61 -6.06
N PHE A 61 -1.13 1.98 -5.99
CA PHE A 61 0.18 2.62 -6.16
C PHE A 61 0.93 1.89 -7.27
N HIS A 62 1.43 2.64 -8.24
CA HIS A 62 2.44 2.17 -9.18
C HIS A 62 3.81 2.51 -8.60
N LEU A 63 4.60 1.46 -8.39
CA LEU A 63 5.92 1.51 -7.79
C LEU A 63 6.95 1.07 -8.84
N VAL A 64 8.07 1.79 -8.90
CA VAL A 64 9.24 1.46 -9.72
C VAL A 64 10.49 1.61 -8.85
N GLU A 65 11.25 0.53 -8.69
CA GLU A 65 12.43 0.46 -7.81
C GLU A 65 12.11 0.95 -6.39
N GLY A 66 10.95 0.55 -5.86
CA GLY A 66 10.46 0.97 -4.55
C GLY A 66 10.00 2.44 -4.46
N LYS A 67 9.98 3.20 -5.57
CA LYS A 67 9.52 4.59 -5.60
C LYS A 67 8.12 4.69 -6.19
N ILE A 68 7.29 5.55 -5.61
CA ILE A 68 5.96 5.87 -6.12
C ILE A 68 6.10 6.67 -7.41
N VAL A 69 5.57 6.14 -8.51
CA VAL A 69 5.50 6.83 -9.82
C VAL A 69 4.08 7.27 -10.17
N GLY A 70 3.08 6.72 -9.50
CA GLY A 70 1.71 7.21 -9.52
C GLY A 70 0.84 6.51 -8.49
N LEU A 71 -0.29 7.13 -8.17
CA LEU A 71 -1.32 6.54 -7.30
C LEU A 71 -2.71 7.10 -7.60
N PHE A 72 -3.74 6.39 -7.15
CA PHE A 72 -5.09 6.96 -7.02
C PHE A 72 -5.79 6.44 -5.77
N GLU A 73 -6.82 7.17 -5.36
CA GLU A 73 -7.75 6.77 -4.31
C GLU A 73 -9.21 6.97 -4.76
N HIS A 74 -10.05 5.99 -4.46
CA HIS A 74 -11.47 5.98 -4.80
C HIS A 74 -12.33 5.41 -3.68
N HIS A 75 -13.60 5.79 -3.61
CA HIS A 75 -14.59 5.07 -2.79
C HIS A 75 -14.82 3.66 -3.36
N THR A 76 -14.61 2.61 -2.57
CA THR A 76 -14.84 1.21 -3.00
C THR A 76 -16.30 0.95 -3.34
N GLY A 77 -17.24 1.67 -2.72
CA GLY A 77 -18.67 1.55 -2.98
C GLY A 77 -19.08 1.98 -4.40
N GLU A 78 -18.33 2.91 -4.99
CA GLU A 78 -18.62 3.48 -6.32
C GLU A 78 -17.91 2.72 -7.45
N LEU A 79 -17.02 1.78 -7.12
CA LEU A 79 -16.26 1.03 -8.12
C LEU A 79 -16.96 -0.25 -8.55
N THR A 80 -17.12 -0.40 -9.86
CA THR A 80 -17.28 -1.72 -10.49
C THR A 80 -15.92 -2.36 -10.74
N ARG A 81 -15.92 -3.66 -11.04
CA ARG A 81 -14.73 -4.40 -11.46
C ARG A 81 -14.12 -3.77 -12.71
N GLU A 82 -14.97 -3.48 -13.70
CA GLU A 82 -14.57 -2.97 -15.00
C GLU A 82 -13.94 -1.58 -14.86
N ALA A 83 -14.54 -0.71 -14.03
CA ALA A 83 -14.01 0.61 -13.70
C ALA A 83 -12.64 0.50 -13.01
N LEU A 84 -12.53 -0.35 -11.98
CA LEU A 84 -11.26 -0.54 -11.28
C LEU A 84 -10.17 -1.08 -12.21
N VAL A 85 -10.47 -2.05 -13.06
CA VAL A 85 -9.52 -2.56 -14.07
C VAL A 85 -9.09 -1.46 -15.04
N ALA A 86 -10.01 -0.61 -15.50
CA ALA A 86 -9.68 0.51 -16.37
C ALA A 86 -8.74 1.52 -15.67
N TYR A 87 -9.01 1.86 -14.39
CA TYR A 87 -8.14 2.72 -13.60
C TYR A 87 -6.75 2.14 -13.40
N LEU A 88 -6.64 0.86 -13.05
CA LEU A 88 -5.35 0.18 -12.87
C LEU A 88 -4.52 0.18 -14.16
N ARG A 89 -5.16 -0.03 -15.32
CA ARG A 89 -4.49 0.03 -16.63
C ARG A 89 -4.01 1.44 -16.95
N LYS A 90 -4.83 2.46 -16.72
CA LYS A 90 -4.44 3.87 -16.93
C LYS A 90 -3.34 4.31 -15.98
N LEU A 91 -3.39 3.87 -14.72
CA LEU A 91 -2.33 4.10 -13.74
C LEU A 91 -1.01 3.48 -14.22
N ALA A 92 -1.04 2.20 -14.60
CA ALA A 92 0.12 1.48 -15.13
C ALA A 92 0.70 2.10 -16.41
N ALA A 93 -0.15 2.71 -17.24
CA ALA A 93 0.26 3.41 -18.47
C ALA A 93 0.71 4.86 -18.22
N GLY A 94 0.60 5.37 -16.99
CA GLY A 94 0.93 6.76 -16.67
C GLY A 94 -0.03 7.79 -17.28
N THR A 95 -1.25 7.37 -17.67
CA THR A 95 -2.23 8.23 -18.36
C THR A 95 -3.42 8.60 -17.47
N LEU A 96 -3.51 8.06 -16.26
CA LEU A 96 -4.62 8.35 -15.35
C LEU A 96 -4.57 9.81 -14.88
N THR A 97 -5.64 10.55 -15.09
CA THR A 97 -5.74 11.95 -14.65
C THR A 97 -6.51 12.08 -13.34
N ASN A 98 -6.23 13.16 -12.60
CA ASN A 98 -6.98 13.49 -11.39
C ASN A 98 -8.47 13.71 -11.68
N ALA A 99 -8.80 14.39 -12.80
CA ALA A 99 -10.17 14.71 -13.18
C ALA A 99 -11.00 13.44 -13.39
N GLU A 100 -10.48 12.44 -14.09
CA GLU A 100 -11.18 11.17 -14.30
C GLU A 100 -11.59 10.49 -12.98
N VAL A 101 -10.70 10.46 -11.99
CA VAL A 101 -11.00 9.84 -10.69
C VAL A 101 -11.92 10.72 -9.85
N PHE A 102 -11.67 12.03 -9.82
CA PHE A 102 -12.44 12.96 -8.98
C PHE A 102 -13.88 13.13 -9.48
N GLU A 103 -14.08 13.23 -10.79
CA GLU A 103 -15.41 13.35 -11.41
C GLU A 103 -16.24 12.06 -11.29
N ASP A 104 -15.59 10.91 -11.12
CA ASP A 104 -16.22 9.61 -10.87
C ASP A 104 -16.44 9.32 -9.37
N MET A 105 -16.52 10.36 -8.54
CA MET A 105 -16.71 10.26 -7.08
C MET A 105 -15.52 9.64 -6.33
N GLY A 106 -14.31 9.67 -6.88
CA GLY A 106 -13.07 9.32 -6.19
C GLY A 106 -12.42 10.51 -5.46
N HIS A 107 -11.30 10.25 -4.78
CA HIS A 107 -10.52 11.29 -4.08
C HIS A 107 -9.47 11.94 -4.98
N GLY A 108 -9.06 11.24 -6.05
CA GLY A 108 -8.17 11.78 -7.07
C GLY A 108 -7.07 10.82 -7.48
N ALA A 109 -6.25 11.29 -8.41
CA ALA A 109 -5.09 10.56 -8.91
C ALA A 109 -3.89 11.49 -9.10
N LEU A 110 -2.70 10.93 -8.94
CA LEU A 110 -1.44 11.61 -9.17
C LEU A 110 -0.51 10.70 -9.94
N VAL A 111 -0.10 11.12 -11.15
CA VAL A 111 0.96 10.48 -11.91
C VAL A 111 2.19 11.38 -11.89
N LEU A 112 3.27 10.89 -11.29
CA LEU A 112 4.53 11.61 -11.13
C LEU A 112 5.50 11.33 -12.29
N ASN A 113 5.44 10.11 -12.85
CA ASN A 113 6.26 9.73 -13.99
C ASN A 113 5.41 9.00 -15.05
N PRO A 114 4.86 9.74 -16.03
CA PRO A 114 4.06 9.16 -17.11
C PRO A 114 4.81 8.15 -17.99
N GLY A 115 6.14 8.24 -18.05
CA GLY A 115 7.01 7.35 -18.82
C GLY A 115 7.59 6.19 -18.01
N ALA A 116 7.03 5.90 -16.84
CA ALA A 116 7.46 4.80 -16.00
C ALA A 116 7.34 3.46 -16.75
N PRO A 117 8.26 2.49 -16.50
CA PRO A 117 8.13 1.14 -17.03
C PRO A 117 6.77 0.53 -16.68
N ALA A 118 6.22 -0.27 -17.60
CA ALA A 118 5.02 -1.05 -17.35
C ALA A 118 5.25 -2.00 -16.15
N PRO A 119 4.23 -2.22 -15.30
CA PRO A 119 4.38 -3.11 -14.17
C PRO A 119 4.54 -4.55 -14.64
N GLU A 120 5.44 -5.27 -14.00
CA GLU A 120 5.62 -6.72 -14.14
C GLU A 120 4.44 -7.49 -13.53
N ARG A 121 3.70 -6.84 -12.61
CA ARG A 121 2.60 -7.46 -11.86
C ARG A 121 1.58 -6.43 -11.37
N PHE A 122 0.33 -6.87 -11.30
CA PHE A 122 -0.72 -6.24 -10.51
C PHE A 122 -0.94 -7.08 -9.25
N ALA A 123 -0.51 -6.56 -8.11
CA ALA A 123 -0.71 -7.19 -6.81
C ALA A 123 -1.95 -6.60 -6.12
N VAL A 124 -2.71 -7.44 -5.41
CA VAL A 124 -3.90 -7.03 -4.67
C VAL A 124 -3.86 -7.50 -3.23
N VAL A 125 -4.28 -6.63 -2.32
CA VAL A 125 -4.56 -6.88 -0.90
C VAL A 125 -5.90 -6.25 -0.50
N GLY A 126 -6.29 -6.41 0.76
CA GLY A 126 -7.46 -5.76 1.33
C GLY A 126 -8.73 -6.64 1.35
N PRO A 127 -9.67 -6.38 2.26
CA PRO A 127 -10.81 -7.26 2.50
C PRO A 127 -11.72 -7.46 1.27
N ARG A 128 -11.83 -6.46 0.40
CA ARG A 128 -12.68 -6.49 -0.81
C ARG A 128 -11.95 -6.88 -2.09
N ARG A 129 -10.73 -7.41 -2.00
CA ARG A 129 -9.89 -7.91 -3.13
C ARG A 129 -10.63 -8.78 -4.16
N ARG A 130 -11.66 -9.52 -3.75
CA ARG A 130 -12.49 -10.35 -4.65
C ARG A 130 -13.17 -9.56 -5.77
N MET A 131 -13.30 -8.24 -5.61
CA MET A 131 -13.73 -7.33 -6.68
C MET A 131 -12.92 -7.48 -7.97
N LEU A 132 -11.67 -7.95 -7.90
CA LEU A 132 -10.79 -8.17 -9.04
C LEU A 132 -10.71 -9.65 -9.50
N GLU A 133 -11.34 -10.61 -8.81
CA GLU A 133 -11.30 -12.04 -9.18
C GLU A 133 -12.09 -12.36 -10.45
N GLY A 134 -11.47 -12.92 -11.49
CA GLY A 134 -12.16 -13.31 -12.72
C GLY A 134 -12.35 -12.17 -13.75
N GLY A 135 -11.64 -11.05 -13.59
CA GLY A 135 -11.52 -10.04 -14.64
C GLY A 135 -10.36 -10.33 -15.61
N ASP A 136 -10.31 -9.58 -16.71
CA ASP A 136 -9.28 -9.70 -17.75
C ASP A 136 -7.89 -9.14 -17.34
N LEU A 137 -7.77 -8.59 -16.12
CA LEU A 137 -6.51 -8.15 -15.57
C LEU A 137 -5.93 -9.29 -14.71
N PRO A 138 -4.78 -9.88 -15.07
CA PRO A 138 -4.17 -10.92 -14.25
C PRO A 138 -3.64 -10.29 -12.95
N VAL A 139 -4.37 -10.54 -11.87
CA VAL A 139 -4.03 -10.05 -10.53
C VAL A 139 -3.41 -11.16 -9.69
N TYR A 140 -2.41 -10.79 -8.89
CA TYR A 140 -1.77 -11.66 -7.92
C TYR A 140 -2.20 -11.26 -6.51
N LEU A 141 -2.75 -12.22 -5.76
CA LEU A 141 -3.05 -12.02 -4.35
C LEU A 141 -1.73 -12.02 -3.57
N ALA A 142 -1.33 -10.86 -3.03
CA ALA A 142 -0.16 -10.78 -2.16
C ALA A 142 -0.52 -11.32 -0.77
N VAL A 143 0.31 -12.21 -0.25
CA VAL A 143 0.11 -12.89 1.04
C VAL A 143 1.39 -12.76 1.86
N PRO A 144 1.75 -11.53 2.28
CA PRO A 144 2.97 -11.29 3.06
C PRO A 144 2.91 -12.09 4.37
N HIS A 145 3.98 -12.83 4.64
CA HIS A 145 4.13 -13.68 5.83
C HIS A 145 2.94 -14.64 6.09
N GLY A 146 2.21 -15.05 5.05
CA GLY A 146 1.19 -16.11 5.13
C GLY A 146 -0.25 -15.64 5.35
N ASP A 147 -0.51 -14.34 5.56
CA ASP A 147 -1.88 -13.82 5.68
C ASP A 147 -2.03 -12.41 5.08
N VAL A 148 -2.90 -12.28 4.07
CA VAL A 148 -3.24 -11.00 3.43
C VAL A 148 -3.81 -9.99 4.42
N MET A 149 -4.50 -10.44 5.47
CA MET A 149 -5.09 -9.55 6.48
C MET A 149 -4.05 -8.92 7.40
N LEU A 150 -2.81 -9.42 7.39
CA LEU A 150 -1.68 -8.86 8.13
C LEU A 150 -0.83 -7.88 7.31
N ALA A 151 -1.14 -7.67 6.02
CA ALA A 151 -0.36 -6.77 5.16
C ALA A 151 -0.18 -5.38 5.79
N GLY A 152 -1.24 -4.79 6.35
CA GLY A 152 -1.14 -3.51 7.05
C GLY A 152 -0.18 -3.53 8.26
N CYS A 153 -0.23 -4.61 9.05
CA CYS A 153 0.64 -4.78 10.22
C CYS A 153 2.11 -4.89 9.83
N PHE A 154 2.43 -5.70 8.82
CA PHE A 154 3.81 -5.82 8.33
C PHE A 154 4.31 -4.56 7.64
N GLY A 155 3.43 -3.82 6.96
CA GLY A 155 3.79 -2.49 6.44
C GLY A 155 4.13 -1.49 7.54
N LEU A 156 3.41 -1.49 8.66
CA LEU A 156 3.75 -0.67 9.82
C LEU A 156 5.12 -1.06 10.41
N LEU A 157 5.40 -2.36 10.55
CA LEU A 157 6.70 -2.85 11.00
C LEU A 157 7.83 -2.44 10.05
N ARG A 158 7.62 -2.55 8.73
CA ARG A 158 8.60 -2.10 7.73
C ARG A 158 8.82 -0.59 7.78
N ALA A 159 7.76 0.20 7.93
CA ALA A 159 7.86 1.65 8.09
C ALA A 159 8.62 2.03 9.38
N TYR A 160 8.35 1.32 10.47
CA TYR A 160 9.09 1.48 11.73
C TYR A 160 10.56 1.12 11.57
N ALA A 161 10.86 0.01 10.90
CA ALA A 161 12.23 -0.39 10.63
C ALA A 161 13.03 0.66 9.83
N GLN A 162 12.36 1.42 8.96
CA GLN A 162 12.98 2.52 8.21
C GLN A 162 13.15 3.81 9.02
N LYS A 163 12.33 4.02 10.06
CA LYS A 163 12.27 5.27 10.82
C LYS A 163 13.07 5.21 12.12
N ASP A 164 13.07 4.08 12.82
CA ASP A 164 13.74 3.94 14.10
C ASP A 164 15.22 3.53 13.92
N PRO A 165 16.19 4.36 14.33
CA PRO A 165 17.60 4.06 14.11
C PRO A 165 18.16 3.00 15.07
N VAL A 166 17.46 2.72 16.18
CA VAL A 166 17.96 1.84 17.24
C VAL A 166 17.58 0.39 16.96
N HIS A 167 16.28 0.12 16.83
CA HIS A 167 15.71 -1.21 16.62
C HIS A 167 15.42 -1.50 15.15
N GLY A 168 15.39 -0.48 14.30
CA GLY A 168 15.03 -0.65 12.90
C GLY A 168 15.90 -1.64 12.11
N PRO A 169 17.24 -1.64 12.26
CA PRO A 169 18.10 -2.62 11.60
C PRO A 169 17.78 -4.07 11.99
N GLU A 170 17.45 -4.32 13.26
CA GLU A 170 17.09 -5.65 13.75
C GLU A 170 15.74 -6.10 13.17
N ILE A 171 14.73 -5.22 13.21
CA ILE A 171 13.40 -5.51 12.64
C ILE A 171 13.52 -5.77 11.13
N ALA A 172 14.27 -4.95 10.40
CA ALA A 172 14.50 -5.14 8.98
C ALA A 172 15.16 -6.49 8.68
N ALA A 173 16.20 -6.87 9.43
CA ALA A 173 16.91 -8.12 9.21
C ALA A 173 15.99 -9.36 9.38
N VAL A 174 15.06 -9.30 10.34
CA VAL A 174 14.05 -10.36 10.56
C VAL A 174 13.03 -10.41 9.43
N LEU A 175 12.50 -9.25 9.01
CA LEU A 175 11.56 -9.18 7.89
C LEU A 175 12.20 -9.67 6.58
N ASP A 176 13.48 -9.35 6.37
CA ASP A 176 14.27 -9.78 5.20
C ASP A 176 14.66 -11.27 5.27
N GLY A 177 14.39 -11.95 6.38
CA GLY A 177 14.77 -13.35 6.60
C GLY A 177 16.28 -13.56 6.72
N THR A 178 17.04 -12.50 6.98
CA THR A 178 18.50 -12.54 7.17
C THR A 178 18.92 -12.72 8.63
N ALA A 179 17.98 -12.51 9.55
CA ALA A 179 18.09 -12.84 10.95
C ALA A 179 16.87 -13.64 11.41
N SER A 180 17.04 -14.41 12.48
CA SER A 180 15.94 -15.03 13.21
C SER A 180 16.06 -14.55 14.65
N LEU A 181 14.97 -14.00 15.18
CA LEU A 181 14.85 -13.84 16.62
C LEU A 181 14.59 -15.23 17.19
N GLY A 182 15.47 -15.69 18.07
CA GLY A 182 15.13 -16.83 18.91
C GLY A 182 13.84 -16.50 19.62
N ALA A 183 12.82 -17.35 19.48
CA ALA A 183 11.61 -17.20 20.27
C ALA A 183 12.03 -17.15 21.74
N PRO A 184 11.66 -16.11 22.51
CA PRO A 184 11.99 -16.06 23.93
C PRO A 184 11.14 -17.05 24.76
N TRP A 185 10.38 -17.94 24.10
CA TRP A 185 9.56 -18.99 24.67
C TRP A 185 9.84 -20.35 24.02
#